data_AF-A0A7G3AD67-F1
#
_entry.id   AF-A0A7G3AD67-F1
#
_cell.length_a   1.000
_cell.length_b   1.000
_cell.length_c   1.000
_cell.angle_alpha   90.00
_cell.angle_beta   90.00
_cell.angle_gamma   90.00
#
_symmetry.space_group_name_H-M   'P 1'
#
loop_
_entity.id
_entity.type
_entity.pdbx_description
1 polymer ?
#
loop_
_entity_poly.entity_id
_entity_poly.type
_entity_poly.pdbx_seq_one_letter_code
_entity_poly.pdbx_strand_id
1 'polypeptide(L)'
;MKIAIVFVAILALCAAEKARFDNYRVYTLKVTNEEQLKDLRMLEDQDQAYQFWDFPSVVGQDLDIMVPPHKLADIEEFTNYRGIPK
;
A
#
# COMPACT_ATOMS: atom_id res chain seq x y z
N MET A 1 31.51 -30.70 3.83
CA MET A 1 30.45 -30.16 2.93
C MET A 1 29.26 -29.55 3.68
N LYS A 2 28.67 -30.22 4.67
CA LYS A 2 27.52 -29.71 5.45
C LYS A 2 27.79 -28.36 6.16
N ILE A 3 28.96 -28.21 6.77
CA ILE A 3 29.36 -26.96 7.46
C ILE A 3 29.46 -25.79 6.48
N ALA A 4 29.98 -26.03 5.27
CA ALA A 4 30.10 -24.97 4.26
C ALA A 4 28.72 -24.45 3.81
N ILE A 5 27.72 -25.34 3.69
CA ILE A 5 26.34 -24.95 3.34
C ILE A 5 25.73 -24.08 4.44
N VAL A 6 25.96 -24.42 5.72
CA VAL A 6 25.49 -23.62 6.86
C VAL A 6 26.13 -22.22 6.85
N PHE A 7 27.44 -22.14 6.58
CA PHE A 7 28.12 -20.84 6.47
C PHE A 7 27.61 -19.98 5.31
N VAL A 8 27.36 -20.57 4.13
CA VAL A 8 26.80 -19.87 2.97
C VAL A 8 25.38 -19.36 3.27
N ALA A 9 24.55 -20.15 3.94
CA ALA A 9 23.20 -19.73 4.33
C ALA A 9 23.20 -18.54 5.31
N ILE A 10 24.12 -18.53 6.28
CA ILE A 10 24.25 -17.43 7.25
C ILE A 10 24.71 -16.14 6.57
N LEU A 11 25.66 -16.23 5.65
CA LEU A 11 26.13 -15.06 4.88
C LEU A 11 25.02 -14.47 4.01
N ALA A 12 24.16 -15.31 3.41
CA ALA A 12 23.01 -14.85 2.63
C ALA A 12 21.96 -14.09 3.47
N LEU A 13 21.73 -14.52 4.72
CA LEU A 13 20.86 -13.83 5.67
C LEU A 13 21.41 -12.45 6.06
N CYS A 14 22.73 -12.31 6.20
CA CYS A 14 23.37 -11.03 6.50
C CYS A 14 23.38 -10.04 5.32
N ALA A 15 23.20 -10.55 4.09
CA ALA A 15 23.16 -9.74 2.87
C ALA A 15 21.75 -9.22 2.53
N ALA A 16 20.74 -9.51 3.36
CA ALA A 16 19.39 -8.99 3.14
C ALA A 16 19.36 -7.47 3.27
N GLU A 17 18.87 -6.79 2.24
CA GLU A 17 18.71 -5.34 2.24
C GLU A 17 17.58 -4.93 3.21
N LYS A 18 17.83 -3.93 4.05
CA LYS A 18 16.80 -3.37 4.93
C LYS A 18 15.79 -2.60 4.09
N ALA A 19 14.55 -3.09 4.01
CA ALA A 19 13.45 -2.31 3.44
C ALA A 19 13.27 -0.99 4.22
N ARG A 20 13.22 0.13 3.49
CA ARG A 20 13.03 1.49 4.04
C ARG A 20 11.72 2.08 3.53
N PHE A 21 10.91 2.60 4.44
CA PHE A 21 9.62 3.24 4.16
C PHE A 21 9.68 4.73 4.53
N ASP A 22 10.74 5.40 4.12
CA ASP A 22 10.96 6.80 4.48
C ASP A 22 9.92 7.70 3.81
N ASN A 23 9.26 8.54 4.62
CA ASN A 23 8.22 9.50 4.20
C ASN A 23 6.96 8.87 3.56
N TYR A 24 6.75 7.57 3.75
CA TYR A 24 5.46 6.95 3.45
C TYR A 24 4.42 7.46 4.44
N ARG A 25 3.17 7.50 4.00
CA ARG A 25 2.03 7.83 4.86
C ARG A 25 0.96 6.78 4.71
N VAL A 26 0.25 6.53 5.80
CA VAL A 26 -0.96 5.70 5.80
C VAL A 26 -2.15 6.62 5.94
N TYR A 27 -3.15 6.43 5.08
CA TYR A 27 -4.43 7.12 5.12
C TYR A 27 -5.54 6.11 5.38
N THR A 28 -6.55 6.50 6.13
CA THR A 28 -7.76 5.68 6.36
C THR A 28 -8.89 6.27 5.53
N LEU A 29 -9.24 5.61 4.43
CA LEU A 29 -10.26 6.07 3.49
C LEU A 29 -11.62 5.45 3.84
N LYS A 30 -12.68 6.24 3.85
CA LYS A 30 -14.03 5.73 4.10
C LYS A 30 -14.82 5.55 2.80
N VAL A 31 -15.25 4.33 2.51
CA VAL A 31 -16.12 4.05 1.36
C VAL A 31 -17.55 4.44 1.71
N THR A 32 -18.07 5.53 1.13
CA THR A 32 -19.42 6.01 1.46
C THR A 32 -20.49 5.62 0.44
N ASN A 33 -20.08 5.22 -0.76
CA ASN A 33 -20.99 4.82 -1.84
C ASN A 33 -20.32 3.86 -2.84
N GLU A 34 -21.13 3.29 -3.73
CA GLU A 34 -20.69 2.28 -4.71
C GLU A 34 -19.73 2.83 -5.77
N GLU A 35 -19.83 4.12 -6.12
CA GLU A 35 -18.92 4.75 -7.08
C GLU A 35 -17.50 4.83 -6.50
N GLN A 36 -17.37 5.27 -5.24
CA GLN A 36 -16.10 5.28 -4.51
C GLN A 36 -15.52 3.88 -4.36
N LEU A 37 -16.36 2.88 -4.08
CA LEU A 37 -15.93 1.49 -4.00
C LEU A 37 -15.32 1.02 -5.33
N LYS A 38 -15.97 1.35 -6.45
CA LYS A 38 -15.50 1.02 -7.79
C LYS A 38 -14.21 1.76 -8.14
N ASP A 39 -14.11 3.05 -7.81
CA ASP A 39 -12.92 3.84 -8.06
C ASP A 39 -11.71 3.32 -7.28
N LEU A 40 -11.89 2.94 -6.01
CA LEU A 40 -10.84 2.39 -5.17
C LEU A 40 -10.36 1.02 -5.64
N ARG A 41 -11.27 0.14 -6.08
CA ARG A 41 -10.91 -1.13 -6.74
C ARG A 41 -10.09 -0.89 -8.00
N MET A 42 -10.51 0.07 -8.82
CA MET A 42 -9.79 0.41 -10.05
C MET A 42 -8.40 0.99 -9.74
N LEU A 43 -8.27 1.79 -8.67
CA LEU A 43 -6.99 2.31 -8.21
C LEU A 43 -6.04 1.19 -7.77
N GLU A 44 -6.54 0.22 -6.99
CA GLU A 44 -5.79 -0.97 -6.56
C GLU A 44 -5.31 -1.80 -7.75
N ASP A 45 -6.16 -2.01 -8.75
CA ASP A 45 -5.82 -2.79 -9.94
C ASP A 45 -4.81 -2.07 -10.86
N GLN A 46 -4.90 -0.74 -10.99
CA GLN A 46 -4.15 0.03 -11.98
C GLN A 46 -2.78 0.52 -11.51
N ASP A 47 -2.62 0.78 -10.20
CA ASP A 47 -1.41 1.40 -9.68
C ASP A 47 -0.85 0.62 -8.48
N GLN A 48 0.11 -0.24 -8.78
CA GLN A 48 0.81 -1.08 -7.82
C GLN A 48 1.68 -0.29 -6.81
N ALA A 49 1.83 1.02 -7.00
CA ALA A 49 2.55 1.86 -6.04
C ALA A 49 1.73 2.08 -4.74
N TYR A 50 0.40 1.99 -4.81
CA TYR A 50 -0.45 2.03 -3.64
C TYR A 50 -0.55 0.65 -3.00
N GLN A 51 -0.32 0.58 -1.70
CA GLN A 51 -0.46 -0.65 -0.96
C GLN A 51 -1.67 -0.59 -0.05
N PHE A 52 -2.77 -1.19 -0.50
CA PHE A 52 -3.97 -1.40 0.31
C PHE A 52 -3.69 -2.47 1.36
N TRP A 53 -3.96 -2.15 2.63
CA TRP A 53 -3.85 -3.10 3.74
C TRP A 53 -5.15 -3.89 3.92
N ASP A 54 -6.27 -3.30 3.49
CA ASP A 54 -7.57 -3.93 3.39
C ASP A 54 -8.12 -3.79 1.98
N PHE A 55 -8.76 -4.84 1.48
CA PHE A 55 -9.36 -4.81 0.15
C PHE A 55 -10.66 -3.98 0.15
N PRO A 56 -10.86 -3.08 -0.84
CA PRO A 56 -12.11 -2.36 -1.05
C PRO A 56 -13.25 -3.33 -1.38
N SER A 57 -13.99 -3.78 -0.36
CA SER A 57 -14.93 -4.90 -0.47
C SER A 57 -16.39 -4.46 -0.41
N VAL A 58 -16.73 -3.52 0.48
CA VAL A 58 -18.11 -3.10 0.72
C VAL A 58 -18.22 -1.60 1.01
N VAL A 59 -19.39 -1.02 0.75
CA VAL A 59 -19.73 0.34 1.19
C VAL A 59 -19.87 0.36 2.71
N GLY A 60 -19.36 1.44 3.33
CA GLY A 60 -19.32 1.64 4.78
C GLY A 60 -18.03 1.16 5.44
N GLN A 61 -17.12 0.55 4.69
CA GLN A 61 -15.81 0.11 5.15
C GLN A 61 -14.83 1.28 5.26
N ASP A 62 -14.00 1.25 6.30
CA ASP A 62 -12.79 2.05 6.41
C ASP A 62 -11.61 1.22 5.86
N LEU A 63 -10.76 1.83 5.03
CA LEU A 63 -9.68 1.19 4.28
C LEU A 63 -8.36 1.88 4.55
N ASP A 64 -7.37 1.13 5.04
CA ASP A 64 -6.03 1.67 5.20
C ASP A 64 -5.21 1.50 3.91
N ILE A 65 -4.64 2.60 3.42
CA ILE A 65 -3.79 2.64 2.23
C ILE A 65 -2.45 3.27 2.58
N MET A 66 -1.37 2.53 2.30
CA MET A 66 -0.01 3.04 2.42
C MET A 66 0.43 3.64 1.08
N VAL A 67 0.85 4.91 1.15
CA VAL A 67 1.14 5.74 -0.02
C VAL A 67 2.62 6.13 -0.03
N PRO A 68 3.35 5.90 -1.13
CA PRO A 68 4.74 6.30 -1.26
C PRO A 68 4.88 7.82 -1.42
N PRO A 69 6.06 8.39 -1.08
CA PRO A 69 6.27 9.85 -1.04
C PRO A 69 5.92 10.58 -2.35
N HIS A 70 6.17 9.94 -3.49
CA HIS A 70 5.93 10.51 -4.82
C HIS A 70 4.47 10.40 -5.29
N LYS A 71 3.59 9.73 -4.52
CA LYS A 71 2.15 9.58 -4.78
C LYS A 71 1.28 10.35 -3.79
N LEU A 72 1.89 11.06 -2.83
CA LEU A 72 1.15 11.83 -1.83
C LEU A 72 0.30 12.94 -2.45
N ALA A 73 0.78 13.60 -3.52
CA ALA A 73 -0.04 14.60 -4.21
C ALA A 73 -1.22 13.94 -4.96
N ASP A 74 -0.94 12.84 -5.67
CA ASP A 74 -1.91 12.09 -6.47
C ASP A 74 -3.07 11.58 -5.60
N ILE A 75 -2.79 10.99 -4.42
CA ILE A 75 -3.85 10.48 -3.54
C ILE A 75 -4.70 11.60 -2.95
N GLU A 76 -4.09 12.75 -2.64
CA GLU A 76 -4.79 13.91 -2.13
C GLU A 76 -5.75 14.48 -3.17
N GLU A 77 -5.30 14.59 -4.42
CA GLU A 77 -6.12 15.03 -5.55
C GLU A 77 -7.26 14.03 -5.83
N PHE A 78 -6.95 12.73 -5.91
CA PHE A 78 -7.93 11.68 -6.15
C PHE A 78 -9.05 11.68 -5.12
N THR A 79 -8.70 11.66 -3.83
CA THR A 79 -9.67 11.63 -2.74
C THR A 79 -10.53 12.90 -2.69
N ASN A 80 -9.93 14.07 -2.92
CA ASN A 80 -10.66 15.34 -2.97
C ASN A 80 -11.64 15.39 -4.16
N TYR A 81 -11.19 14.97 -5.35
CA TYR A 81 -12.02 14.97 -6.55
C TYR A 81 -13.21 14.00 -6.46
N ARG A 82 -13.01 12.82 -5.84
CA ARG A 82 -14.04 11.80 -5.64
C ARG A 82 -14.86 11.95 -4.35
N GLY A 83 -14.55 12.98 -3.55
CA GLY A 83 -15.22 13.22 -2.26
C GLY A 83 -15.06 12.06 -1.27
N ILE A 84 -13.93 11.35 -1.31
CA ILE A 84 -13.63 10.23 -0.41
C ILE A 84 -13.10 10.82 0.91
N PRO A 85 -13.77 10.59 2.05
CA PRO A 85 -13.25 11.00 3.36
C PRO A 85 -11.98 10.23 3.72
N LYS A 86 -11.05 10.92 4.39
CA LYS A 86 -9.74 10.45 4.83
C LYS A 86 -9.51 10.80 6.30
#